data_AF-A0A7Z9IBD1-F1
#
_entry.id   AF-A0A7Z9IBD1-F1
#
_cell.length_a   1.000
_cell.length_b   1.000
_cell.length_c   1.000
_cell.angle_alpha   90.00
_cell.angle_beta   90.00
_cell.angle_gamma   90.00
#
_symmetry.space_group_name_H-M   'P 1'
#
loop_
_entity.id
_entity.type
_entity.pdbx_description
1 polymer ?
#
loop_
_entity_poly.entity_id
_entity_poly.type
_entity_poly.pdbx_seq_one_letter_code
_entity_poly.pdbx_strand_id
1 'polypeptide(L)'
;MAVFAWQFRISEGDDVLDYWGIESANLLRHANRVEFLKLDSAEAADPDSTLTINGTQQRIVSVEDISSRKGLIHARHMFIVDHTYLWEESPPENIQNWLFAMRFSDGDKQVTLAFHSQSHAVQMLNNNKPLIMGPMFDNLLYYLTPLLAPKE
;
A
#
# COMPACT_ATOMS: atom_id res chain seq x y z
N MET A 1 -29.50 30.74 4.23
CA MET A 1 -28.63 30.01 3.28
C MET A 1 -27.97 28.87 4.05
N ALA A 2 -28.61 27.71 4.11
CA ALA A 2 -28.09 26.54 4.81
C ALA A 2 -27.92 25.43 3.76
N VAL A 3 -26.69 25.24 3.28
CA VAL A 3 -26.34 24.11 2.42
C VAL A 3 -25.69 23.07 3.33
N PHE A 4 -26.54 22.26 3.96
CA PHE A 4 -26.08 21.03 4.61
C PHE A 4 -25.99 19.96 3.53
N ALA A 5 -24.82 19.79 2.92
CA ALA A 5 -24.50 18.57 2.20
C ALA A 5 -23.98 17.55 3.22
N TRP A 6 -24.92 16.91 3.92
CA TRP A 6 -24.66 15.69 4.67
C TRP A 6 -25.26 14.54 3.87
N GLN A 7 -24.46 14.00 2.94
CA GLN A 7 -24.72 12.69 2.38
C GLN A 7 -23.69 11.73 2.96
N PHE A 8 -23.96 11.25 4.17
CA PHE A 8 -23.37 9.98 4.63
C PHE A 8 -23.99 8.87 3.79
N ARG A 9 -23.37 8.59 2.64
CA ARG A 9 -23.57 7.33 1.96
C ARG A 9 -22.57 6.38 2.60
N ILE A 10 -23.04 5.59 3.56
CA ILE A 10 -22.39 4.35 3.93
C ILE A 10 -22.49 3.48 2.67
N SER A 11 -21.45 3.52 1.83
CA SER A 11 -21.26 2.57 0.75
C SER A 11 -21.01 1.22 1.41
N GLU A 12 -22.05 0.39 1.45
CA GLU A 12 -21.91 -1.01 1.81
C GLU A 12 -21.09 -1.71 0.70
N GLY A 13 -19.78 -1.81 0.89
CA GLY A 13 -19.06 -3.07 0.75
C GLY A 13 -18.12 -3.28 -0.43
N ASP A 14 -18.15 -2.45 -1.48
CA ASP A 14 -17.46 -2.76 -2.74
C ASP A 14 -16.49 -1.66 -3.24
N ASP A 15 -16.37 -0.50 -2.59
CA ASP A 15 -15.51 0.59 -3.07
C ASP A 15 -14.05 0.15 -3.20
N VAL A 16 -13.57 -0.67 -2.25
CA VAL A 16 -12.23 -1.27 -2.26
C VAL A 16 -12.02 -2.25 -3.40
N LEU A 17 -13.06 -3.00 -3.80
CA LEU A 17 -13.00 -3.93 -4.92
C LEU A 17 -13.05 -3.20 -6.26
N ASP A 18 -13.87 -2.17 -6.37
CA ASP A 18 -13.92 -1.29 -7.55
C ASP A 18 -12.60 -0.55 -7.74
N TYR A 19 -11.97 -0.12 -6.65
CA TYR A 19 -10.73 0.63 -6.68
C TYR A 19 -9.50 -0.26 -6.94
N TRP A 20 -9.35 -1.40 -6.25
CA TRP A 20 -8.21 -2.31 -6.49
C TRP A 20 -8.39 -3.18 -7.73
N GLY A 21 -9.64 -3.48 -8.09
CA GLY A 21 -10.00 -4.52 -9.03
C GLY A 21 -9.98 -5.91 -8.38
N ILE A 22 -10.89 -6.78 -8.84
CA ILE A 22 -11.11 -8.12 -8.29
C ILE A 22 -9.82 -8.97 -8.29
N GLU A 23 -9.03 -8.92 -9.36
CA GLU A 23 -7.78 -9.70 -9.46
C GLU A 23 -6.73 -9.25 -8.44
N SER A 24 -6.52 -7.94 -8.32
CA SER A 24 -5.58 -7.37 -7.34
C SER A 24 -6.04 -7.66 -5.92
N ALA A 25 -7.34 -7.47 -5.62
CA ALA A 25 -7.91 -7.77 -4.30
C ALA A 25 -7.73 -9.25 -3.92
N ASN A 26 -7.90 -10.17 -4.88
CA ASN A 26 -7.64 -11.59 -4.67
C ASN A 26 -6.15 -11.87 -4.39
N LEU A 27 -5.22 -11.24 -5.11
CA LEU A 27 -3.79 -11.34 -4.81
C LEU A 27 -3.47 -10.78 -3.42
N LEU A 28 -3.99 -9.60 -3.07
CA LEU A 28 -3.80 -9.00 -1.75
C LEU A 28 -4.30 -9.94 -0.64
N ARG A 29 -5.41 -10.66 -0.86
CA ARG A 29 -5.96 -11.63 0.10
C ARG A 29 -5.17 -12.94 0.16
N HIS A 30 -4.78 -13.51 -0.98
CA HIS A 30 -4.41 -14.93 -1.09
C HIS A 30 -3.04 -15.25 -1.70
N ALA A 31 -2.34 -14.27 -2.30
CA ALA A 31 -1.03 -14.49 -2.90
C ALA A 31 -0.09 -15.31 -2.01
N ASN A 32 0.53 -16.33 -2.61
CA ASN A 32 1.40 -17.29 -1.94
C ASN A 32 2.70 -16.65 -1.44
N ARG A 33 3.19 -15.63 -2.15
CA ARG A 33 4.42 -14.93 -1.81
C ARG A 33 4.16 -13.45 -1.55
N VAL A 34 4.71 -12.96 -0.45
CA VAL A 34 4.68 -11.55 -0.05
C VAL A 34 6.07 -11.09 0.29
N GLU A 35 6.52 -10.05 -0.40
CA GLU A 35 7.82 -9.44 -0.20
C GLU A 35 7.65 -8.03 0.35
N PHE A 36 8.45 -7.71 1.36
CA PHE A 36 8.63 -6.37 1.88
C PHE A 36 9.81 -5.72 1.16
N LEU A 37 9.57 -4.54 0.60
CA LEU A 37 10.53 -3.75 -0.17
C LEU A 37 10.80 -2.47 0.63
N LYS A 38 11.99 -2.33 1.19
CA LYS A 38 12.39 -1.07 1.83
C LYS A 38 12.82 -0.08 0.74
N LEU A 39 12.27 1.12 0.77
CA LEU A 39 12.52 2.14 -0.23
C LEU A 39 13.39 3.26 0.33
N ASP A 40 14.15 3.90 -0.56
CA ASP A 40 14.89 5.11 -0.31
C ASP A 40 14.71 6.07 -1.49
N SER A 41 14.75 7.36 -1.20
CA SER A 41 14.50 8.44 -2.17
C SER A 41 15.69 8.70 -3.09
N ALA A 42 16.81 8.02 -2.88
CA ALA A 42 17.96 8.11 -3.76
C ALA A 42 17.64 7.52 -5.15
N GLU A 43 18.22 8.11 -6.20
CA GLU A 43 18.23 7.46 -7.51
C GLU A 43 18.98 6.14 -7.43
N ALA A 44 18.33 5.07 -7.91
CA ALA A 44 18.96 3.77 -8.03
C ALA A 44 19.89 3.76 -9.25
N ALA A 45 21.06 3.14 -9.10
CA ALA A 45 22.00 2.95 -10.22
C ALA A 45 21.60 1.78 -11.14
N ASP A 46 20.69 0.91 -10.69
CA ASP A 46 20.33 -0.35 -11.35
C ASP A 46 18.80 -0.44 -11.58
N PRO A 47 18.34 -0.72 -12.81
CA PRO A 47 16.92 -0.84 -13.12
C PRO A 47 16.20 -1.95 -12.35
N ASP A 48 16.86 -3.07 -12.01
CA ASP A 48 16.26 -4.16 -11.24
C ASP A 48 16.09 -3.82 -9.75
N SER A 49 16.79 -2.78 -9.28
CA SER A 49 16.69 -2.25 -7.91
C SER A 49 15.88 -0.96 -7.84
N THR A 50 15.04 -0.70 -8.85
CA THR A 50 14.23 0.51 -8.95
C THR A 50 12.75 0.20 -8.90
N LEU A 51 11.98 1.05 -8.21
CA LEU A 51 10.53 1.04 -8.20
C LEU A 51 10.00 2.38 -8.69
N THR A 52 9.23 2.40 -9.77
CA THR A 52 8.63 3.63 -10.30
C THR A 52 7.24 3.84 -9.71
N ILE A 53 7.04 4.95 -9.00
CA ILE A 53 5.77 5.35 -8.39
C ILE A 53 5.41 6.75 -8.89
N ASN A 54 4.28 6.91 -9.60
CA ASN A 54 3.88 8.17 -10.25
C ASN A 54 4.98 8.81 -11.10
N GLY A 55 5.75 7.99 -11.83
CA GLY A 55 6.87 8.48 -12.65
C GLY A 55 8.13 8.88 -11.88
N THR A 56 8.10 8.82 -10.54
CA THR A 56 9.29 9.01 -9.70
C THR A 56 9.95 7.68 -9.43
N GLN A 57 11.24 7.57 -9.70
CA GLN A 57 12.02 6.38 -9.35
C GLN A 57 12.37 6.40 -7.86
N GLN A 58 12.19 5.26 -7.20
CA GLN A 58 12.60 5.00 -5.83
C GLN A 58 13.57 3.83 -5.83
N ARG A 59 14.63 3.92 -5.04
CA ARG A 59 15.58 2.82 -4.91
C ARG A 59 15.06 1.80 -3.91
N ILE A 60 15.11 0.53 -4.29
CA ILE A 60 14.88 -0.59 -3.40
C ILE A 60 16.18 -0.86 -2.64
N VAL A 61 16.16 -0.67 -1.33
CA VAL A 61 17.32 -0.87 -0.45
C VAL A 61 17.40 -2.30 0.05
N SER A 62 16.26 -2.91 0.34
CA SER A 62 16.18 -4.31 0.74
C SER A 62 14.90 -4.96 0.26
N VAL A 63 14.99 -6.27 0.01
CA VAL A 63 13.87 -7.15 -0.31
C VAL A 63 13.86 -8.27 0.72
N GLU A 64 12.74 -8.46 1.41
CA GLU A 64 12.60 -9.52 2.42
C GLU A 64 11.31 -10.31 2.16
N ASP A 65 11.43 -11.63 2.06
CA ASP A 65 10.26 -12.50 2.01
C ASP A 65 9.61 -12.58 3.39
N ILE A 66 8.36 -12.12 3.48
CA ILE A 66 7.57 -12.08 4.71
C ILE A 66 6.36 -13.01 4.65
N SER A 67 6.26 -13.87 3.64
CA SER A 67 5.09 -14.73 3.37
C SER A 67 4.67 -15.55 4.59
N SER A 68 5.64 -16.03 5.37
CA SER A 68 5.43 -16.87 6.56
C SER A 68 5.39 -16.09 7.88
N ARG A 69 5.40 -14.76 7.82
CA ARG A 69 5.45 -13.92 9.03
C ARG A 69 4.11 -13.99 9.76
N LYS A 70 4.15 -14.32 11.05
CA LYS A 70 2.95 -14.35 11.92
C LYS A 70 2.23 -13.00 11.86
N GLY A 71 0.90 -13.01 11.83
CA GLY A 71 0.08 -11.79 11.77
C GLY A 71 -0.15 -11.23 10.36
N LEU A 72 0.61 -11.65 9.35
CA LEU A 72 0.47 -11.12 7.98
C LEU A 72 -0.93 -11.36 7.41
N ILE A 73 -1.58 -12.49 7.73
CA ILE A 73 -2.96 -12.76 7.31
C ILE A 73 -3.92 -11.64 7.75
N HIS A 74 -3.77 -11.13 8.97
CA HIS A 74 -4.61 -10.04 9.48
C HIS A 74 -4.27 -8.72 8.81
N ALA A 75 -2.98 -8.43 8.62
CA ALA A 75 -2.54 -7.24 7.87
C ALA A 75 -3.07 -7.24 6.44
N ARG A 76 -3.15 -8.41 5.78
CA ARG A 76 -3.69 -8.53 4.43
C ARG A 76 -5.17 -8.25 4.35
N HIS A 77 -5.92 -8.66 5.36
CA HIS A 77 -7.37 -8.45 5.40
C HIS A 77 -7.71 -6.96 5.41
N MET A 78 -6.89 -6.11 6.01
CA MET A 78 -7.18 -4.68 6.05
C MET A 78 -7.16 -4.04 4.64
N PHE A 79 -6.35 -4.55 3.70
CA PHE A 79 -6.25 -3.95 2.36
C PHE A 79 -7.51 -4.11 1.50
N ILE A 80 -8.44 -4.95 1.92
CA ILE A 80 -9.62 -5.34 1.13
C ILE A 80 -10.92 -5.06 1.90
N VAL A 81 -10.84 -4.13 2.85
CA VAL A 81 -11.94 -3.75 3.72
C VAL A 81 -12.11 -2.23 3.64
N ASP A 82 -13.29 -1.77 3.22
CA ASP A 82 -13.55 -0.36 2.89
C ASP A 82 -13.26 0.60 4.04
N HIS A 83 -13.62 0.23 5.27
CA HIS A 83 -13.49 1.12 6.43
C HIS A 83 -12.03 1.37 6.85
N THR A 84 -11.07 0.74 6.18
CA THR A 84 -9.65 1.01 6.40
C THR A 84 -9.17 2.22 5.59
N TYR A 85 -9.97 2.70 4.65
CA TYR A 85 -9.67 3.84 3.77
C TYR A 85 -10.53 5.05 4.13
N LEU A 86 -9.98 6.24 3.90
CA LEU A 86 -10.66 7.51 4.02
C LEU A 86 -11.08 7.98 2.61
N TRP A 87 -12.21 7.46 2.13
CA TRP A 87 -12.69 7.67 0.75
C TRP A 87 -12.96 9.13 0.38
N GLU A 88 -13.31 9.94 1.36
CA GLU A 88 -13.61 11.37 1.18
C GLU A 88 -12.34 12.25 1.30
N GLU A 89 -11.19 11.68 1.66
CA GLU A 89 -9.95 12.41 1.78
C GLU A 89 -9.12 12.34 0.50
N SER A 90 -8.73 13.51 0.00
CA SER A 90 -7.83 13.62 -1.14
C SER A 90 -6.37 13.46 -0.70
N PRO A 91 -5.61 12.52 -1.28
CA PRO A 91 -4.18 12.44 -1.05
C PRO A 91 -3.44 13.68 -1.54
N PRO A 92 -2.25 13.98 -1.00
CA PRO A 92 -1.41 15.07 -1.51
C PRO A 92 -1.08 14.88 -3.01
N GLU A 93 -1.09 15.96 -3.78
CA GLU A 93 -0.87 15.91 -5.25
C GLU A 93 0.54 15.48 -5.66
N ASN A 94 1.52 15.46 -4.75
CA ASN A 94 2.92 15.11 -5.02
C ASN A 94 3.55 14.35 -3.85
N ILE A 95 3.19 13.08 -3.71
CA ILE A 95 3.75 12.20 -2.67
C ILE A 95 5.16 11.76 -3.09
N GLN A 96 6.16 12.21 -2.35
CA GLN A 96 7.55 11.81 -2.48
C GLN A 96 7.98 11.00 -1.26
N ASN A 97 9.17 10.38 -1.31
CA ASN A 97 9.76 9.67 -0.18
C ASN A 97 8.89 8.52 0.34
N TRP A 98 8.47 7.64 -0.57
CA TRP A 98 7.75 6.42 -0.21
C TRP A 98 8.63 5.58 0.72
N LEU A 99 8.08 5.13 1.84
CA LEU A 99 8.87 4.51 2.90
C LEU A 99 9.17 3.03 2.59
N PHE A 100 8.15 2.32 2.13
CA PHE A 100 8.25 0.91 1.78
C PHE A 100 7.19 0.53 0.75
N ALA A 101 7.36 -0.63 0.15
CA ALA A 101 6.34 -1.29 -0.64
C ALA A 101 6.16 -2.75 -0.21
N MET A 102 4.99 -3.30 -0.51
CA MET A 102 4.69 -4.72 -0.36
C MET A 102 4.31 -5.28 -1.72
N ARG A 103 5.03 -6.31 -2.16
CA ARG A 103 4.78 -7.02 -3.41
C ARG A 103 4.15 -8.38 -3.12
N PHE A 104 2.96 -8.60 -3.66
CA PHE A 104 2.20 -9.83 -3.55
C PHE A 104 2.27 -10.56 -4.89
N SER A 105 2.67 -11.83 -4.88
CA SER A 105 2.82 -12.62 -6.10
C SER A 105 2.24 -14.02 -5.96
N ASP A 106 1.63 -14.47 -7.04
CA ASP A 106 1.12 -15.83 -7.19
C ASP A 106 1.30 -16.30 -8.65
N GLY A 107 2.28 -17.18 -8.87
CA GLY A 107 2.73 -17.53 -10.22
C GLY A 107 3.21 -16.30 -10.99
N ASP A 108 2.65 -16.08 -12.19
CA ASP A 108 2.98 -14.95 -13.06
C ASP A 108 2.24 -13.65 -12.67
N LYS A 109 1.32 -13.72 -11.72
CA LYS A 109 0.52 -12.56 -11.29
C LYS A 109 1.20 -11.84 -10.12
N GLN A 110 1.21 -10.51 -10.18
CA GLN A 110 1.73 -9.69 -9.09
C GLN A 110 0.96 -8.38 -8.91
N VAL A 111 0.92 -7.90 -7.66
CA VAL A 111 0.48 -6.56 -7.30
C VAL A 111 1.45 -5.97 -6.29
N THR A 112 1.82 -4.70 -6.48
CA THR A 112 2.71 -3.98 -5.57
C THR A 112 1.97 -2.77 -5.01
N LEU A 113 1.95 -2.66 -3.68
CA LEU A 113 1.45 -1.50 -2.95
C LEU A 113 2.63 -0.72 -2.37
N ALA A 114 2.71 0.57 -2.65
CA ALA A 114 3.65 1.48 -2.02
C ALA A 114 2.98 2.27 -0.89
N PHE A 115 3.73 2.57 0.16
CA PHE A 115 3.23 3.21 1.38
C PHE A 115 4.06 4.42 1.77
N HIS A 116 3.38 5.54 2.01
CA HIS A 116 3.97 6.79 2.48
C HIS A 116 3.53 7.02 3.93
N SER A 117 4.48 7.04 4.85
CA SER A 117 4.18 7.01 6.28
C SER A 117 3.58 8.30 6.83
N GLN A 118 3.95 9.47 6.31
CA GLN A 118 3.51 10.74 6.89
C GLN A 118 2.07 11.08 6.53
N SER A 119 1.64 10.73 5.32
CA SER A 119 0.28 11.01 4.84
C SER A 119 -0.63 9.79 4.90
N HIS A 120 -0.13 8.64 5.40
CA HIS A 120 -0.84 7.35 5.41
C HIS A 120 -1.29 6.91 4.02
N ALA A 121 -0.63 7.40 2.97
CA ALA A 121 -1.04 7.11 1.62
C ALA A 121 -0.56 5.72 1.22
N VAL A 122 -1.45 4.98 0.56
CA VAL A 122 -1.13 3.74 -0.12
C VAL A 122 -1.47 3.88 -1.60
N GLN A 123 -0.62 3.31 -2.45
CA GLN A 123 -0.82 3.34 -3.88
C GLN A 123 -0.47 2.00 -4.51
N MET A 124 -1.35 1.51 -5.38
CA MET A 124 -1.02 0.39 -6.26
C MET A 124 -0.31 0.91 -7.51
N LEU A 125 0.79 0.27 -7.87
CA LEU A 125 1.66 0.78 -8.95
C LEU A 125 1.01 0.83 -10.33
N ASN A 126 -0.04 0.03 -10.59
CA ASN A 126 -0.70 -0.01 -11.89
C ASN A 126 -1.83 1.03 -12.04
N ASN A 127 -2.38 1.58 -10.95
CA ASN A 127 -3.54 2.49 -10.99
C ASN A 127 -3.17 3.97 -10.85
N ASN A 128 -1.98 4.27 -10.32
CA ASN A 128 -1.47 5.63 -10.09
C ASN A 128 -2.44 6.57 -9.38
N LYS A 129 -3.32 6.03 -8.54
CA LYS A 129 -4.29 6.80 -7.77
C LYS A 129 -4.06 6.49 -6.31
N PRO A 130 -3.36 7.30 -5.51
CA PRO A 130 -3.21 7.01 -4.09
C PRO A 130 -4.56 7.03 -3.35
N LEU A 131 -4.65 6.30 -2.25
CA LEU A 131 -5.71 6.42 -1.22
C LEU A 131 -5.08 6.71 0.12
N ILE A 132 -5.84 7.35 1.01
CA ILE A 132 -5.45 7.52 2.41
C ILE A 132 -6.00 6.37 3.23
N MET A 133 -5.12 5.70 4.00
CA MET A 133 -5.53 4.73 5.00
C MET A 133 -5.81 5.43 6.34
N GLY A 134 -6.86 4.98 7.00
CA GLY A 134 -7.21 5.42 8.35
C GLY A 134 -6.26 4.86 9.43
N PRO A 135 -6.68 4.87 10.71
CA PRO A 135 -5.83 4.51 11.85
C PRO A 135 -5.24 3.08 11.82
N MET A 136 -5.79 2.18 11.00
CA MET A 136 -5.21 0.84 10.84
C MET A 136 -3.82 0.86 10.19
N PHE A 137 -3.46 1.93 9.47
CA PHE A 137 -2.12 2.10 8.93
C PHE A 137 -1.04 2.10 10.02
N ASP A 138 -1.33 2.71 11.19
CA ASP A 138 -0.38 2.73 12.31
C ASP A 138 -0.10 1.32 12.85
N ASN A 139 -1.13 0.45 12.86
CA ASN A 139 -0.96 -0.95 13.25
C ASN A 139 -0.10 -1.73 12.26
N LEU A 140 -0.28 -1.46 10.96
CA LEU A 140 0.60 -2.02 9.92
C LEU A 140 2.04 -1.54 10.13
N LEU A 141 2.24 -0.24 10.33
CA LEU A 141 3.56 0.34 10.51
C LEU A 141 4.25 -0.23 11.75
N TYR A 142 3.53 -0.31 12.87
CA TYR A 142 4.00 -0.96 14.09
C TYR A 142 4.45 -2.40 13.83
N TYR A 143 3.61 -3.20 13.16
CA TYR A 143 3.93 -4.57 12.79
C TYR A 143 5.19 -4.69 11.90
N LEU A 144 5.37 -3.75 10.97
CA LEU A 144 6.49 -3.74 10.02
C LEU A 144 7.76 -3.07 10.56
N THR A 145 7.69 -2.36 11.69
CA THR A 145 8.83 -1.66 12.34
C THR A 145 10.14 -2.46 12.36
N PRO A 146 10.15 -3.77 12.71
CA PRO A 146 11.39 -4.55 12.72
C PRO A 146 12.10 -4.67 11.37
N LEU A 147 11.37 -4.53 10.26
CA LEU A 147 11.93 -4.56 8.88
C LEU A 147 12.38 -3.18 8.40
N LEU A 148 11.87 -2.12 9.04
CA LEU A 148 12.24 -0.73 8.74
C LEU A 148 13.53 -0.32 9.46
N ALA A 149 13.88 -0.98 10.57
CA ALA A 149 15.14 -0.78 11.26
C ALA A 149 16.34 -1.04 10.32
N PRO A 150 17.46 -0.31 10.46
CA PRO A 150 18.71 -0.72 9.83
C PRO A 150 19.13 -2.09 10.39
N LYS A 151 19.61 -2.99 9.53
CA LYS A 151 20.26 -4.22 9.99
C LYS A 151 21.63 -3.82 10.55
N GLU A 152 21.88 -4.13 11.82
CA GLU A 152 23.18 -3.96 12.50
C GLU A 152 24.27 -4.83 11.87
#